data_AF-A0A2X4UIP7-F1
#
_entry.id   AF-A0A2X4UIP7-F1
#
_cell.length_a   1.000
_cell.length_b   1.000
_cell.length_c   1.000
_cell.angle_alpha   90.00
_cell.angle_beta   90.00
_cell.angle_gamma   90.00
#
_symmetry.space_group_name_H-M   'P 1'
#
loop_
_entity.id
_entity.type
_entity.pdbx_description
1 polymer ?
#
loop_
_entity_poly.entity_id
_entity_poly.type
_entity_poly.pdbx_seq_one_letter_code
_entity_poly.pdbx_strand_id
1 'polypeptide(L)'
;MVGGAYLCYEGFEKVFHSLTHGKQGEEKKEELDANEDVAAYEQRKVKGAIRTDFVLSAEIIAITLGTVAGASFSQQVIVLSGIAIVMTIGVYGIVAGIVKLDDLGLYLSRKTSALARSIGNGIVSAAPYLMKTLSIVGTVAMFMVGGGILTHGLPPVHHLFEDWASYATVVPTFGHILQGAIPALLNVVFGLVAGGVVLLVVSALGAIRGRFKA
;
A
#
# COMPACT_ATOMS: atom_id res chain seq x y z
N MET A 1 -1.46 12.99 -12.37
CA MET A 1 -1.15 11.93 -13.35
C MET A 1 0.24 11.32 -13.17
N VAL A 2 1.34 12.10 -13.26
CA VAL A 2 2.72 11.57 -13.12
C VAL A 2 2.97 10.84 -11.79
N GLY A 3 2.47 11.38 -10.67
CA GLY A 3 2.56 10.70 -9.37
C GLY A 3 1.85 9.35 -9.34
N GLY A 4 0.69 9.22 -10.00
CA GLY A 4 -0.02 7.95 -10.14
C GLY A 4 0.75 6.93 -10.97
N ALA A 5 1.36 7.37 -12.08
CA ALA A 5 2.23 6.52 -12.90
C ALA A 5 3.46 6.03 -12.11
N TYR A 6 4.07 6.89 -11.29
CA TYR A 6 5.18 6.51 -10.42
C TYR A 6 4.77 5.48 -9.36
N LEU A 7 3.62 5.66 -8.71
CA LEU A 7 3.09 4.68 -7.75
C LEU A 7 2.84 3.31 -8.40
N CYS A 8 2.24 3.29 -9.60
CA CYS A 8 2.04 2.07 -10.37
C CYS A 8 3.37 1.39 -10.74
N TYR A 9 4.35 2.17 -11.20
CA TYR A 9 5.69 1.68 -11.52
C TYR A 9 6.36 1.06 -10.29
N GLU A 10 6.38 1.77 -9.16
CA GLU A 10 7.04 1.29 -7.93
C GLU A 10 6.34 0.04 -7.36
N GLY A 11 5.01 -0.02 -7.44
CA GLY A 11 4.24 -1.22 -7.09
C GLY A 11 4.63 -2.41 -7.97
N PHE A 12 4.70 -2.20 -9.30
CA PHE A 12 5.02 -3.26 -10.26
C PHE A 12 6.45 -3.75 -10.10
N GLU A 13 7.40 -2.84 -9.89
CA GLU A 13 8.81 -3.18 -9.65
C GLU A 13 8.97 -4.08 -8.42
N LYS A 14 8.26 -3.82 -7.33
CA LYS A 14 8.29 -4.70 -6.13
C LYS A 14 7.74 -6.09 -6.40
N VAL A 15 6.60 -6.19 -7.09
CA VAL A 15 6.01 -7.48 -7.46
C VAL A 15 6.98 -8.24 -8.37
N PHE A 16 7.50 -7.57 -9.39
CA PHE A 16 8.44 -8.16 -10.34
C PHE A 16 9.72 -8.62 -9.65
N HIS A 17 10.30 -7.81 -8.77
CA HIS A 17 11.52 -8.14 -8.03
C HIS A 17 11.27 -9.29 -7.04
N SER A 18 10.13 -9.30 -6.34
CA SER A 18 9.75 -10.41 -5.46
C SER A 18 9.60 -11.74 -6.22
N LEU A 19 9.01 -11.71 -7.42
CA LEU A 19 8.84 -12.90 -8.25
C LEU A 19 10.15 -13.37 -8.91
N THR A 20 11.05 -12.45 -9.27
CA THR A 20 12.34 -12.78 -9.92
C THR A 20 13.43 -13.16 -8.93
N HIS A 21 13.47 -12.56 -7.74
CA HIS A 21 14.42 -12.94 -6.68
C HIS A 21 13.90 -14.06 -5.76
N GLY A 22 12.63 -14.47 -5.91
CA GLY A 22 12.06 -15.63 -5.21
C GLY A 22 12.71 -16.99 -5.51
N LYS A 23 13.72 -17.05 -6.40
CA LYS A 23 14.56 -18.24 -6.62
C LYS A 23 15.96 -18.18 -6.00
N GLN A 24 16.38 -17.06 -5.42
CA GLN A 24 17.70 -16.94 -4.78
C GLN A 24 17.71 -16.22 -3.41
N GLY A 25 16.57 -15.76 -2.88
CA GLY A 25 16.55 -14.86 -1.71
C GLY A 25 15.73 -15.24 -0.48
N GLU A 26 14.88 -16.28 -0.48
CA GLU A 26 14.00 -16.57 0.68
C GLU A 26 14.10 -18.02 1.21
N GLU A 27 15.20 -18.73 0.94
CA GLU A 27 15.50 -20.05 1.54
C GLU A 27 16.91 -20.14 2.17
N LYS A 28 17.40 -19.06 2.79
CA LYS A 28 18.14 -19.22 4.05
C LYS A 28 17.08 -19.00 5.12
N LYS A 29 16.62 -19.99 5.89
CA LYS A 29 17.42 -20.65 6.93
C LYS A 29 18.57 -19.75 7.42
N GLU A 30 18.23 -18.52 7.78
CA GLU A 30 18.86 -17.87 8.93
C GLU A 30 18.09 -18.49 10.12
N GLU A 31 18.50 -19.64 10.66
CA GLU A 31 19.55 -19.65 11.68
C GLU A 31 19.69 -18.26 12.26
N LEU A 32 19.07 -18.09 13.44
CA LEU A 32 19.18 -16.94 14.31
C LEU A 32 20.65 -16.55 14.48
N ASP A 33 21.22 -15.84 13.51
CA ASP A 33 22.43 -15.08 13.71
C ASP A 33 22.00 -13.96 14.64
N ALA A 34 22.44 -14.08 15.90
CA ALA A 34 22.06 -13.23 17.03
C ALA A 34 22.54 -11.77 16.90
N ASN A 35 22.71 -11.28 15.67
CA ASN A 35 23.25 -9.99 15.28
C ASN A 35 22.61 -9.43 13.99
N GLU A 36 21.43 -9.90 13.55
CA GLU A 36 20.58 -9.02 12.75
C GLU A 36 20.28 -7.79 13.61
N ASP A 37 20.83 -6.65 13.20
CA ASP A 37 20.69 -5.37 13.90
C ASP A 37 19.20 -5.10 14.12
N VAL A 38 18.76 -5.17 15.37
CA VAL A 38 17.37 -4.95 15.78
C VAL A 38 16.86 -3.63 15.19
N ALA A 39 17.75 -2.64 15.04
CA ALA A 39 17.46 -1.37 14.39
C ALA A 39 17.10 -1.54 12.90
N ALA A 40 17.76 -2.43 12.15
CA ALA A 40 17.43 -2.69 10.75
C ALA A 40 16.06 -3.35 10.60
N TYR A 41 15.71 -4.29 11.50
CA TYR A 41 14.37 -4.89 11.52
C TYR A 41 13.27 -3.86 11.84
N GLU A 42 13.48 -3.04 12.87
CA GLU A 42 12.55 -1.96 13.24
C GLU A 42 12.42 -0.91 12.12
N GLN A 43 13.53 -0.53 11.48
CA GLN A 43 13.51 0.41 10.36
C GLN A 43 12.72 -0.14 9.17
N ARG A 44 12.84 -1.43 8.85
CA ARG A 44 12.02 -2.08 7.81
C ARG A 44 10.53 -2.01 8.18
N LYS A 45 10.20 -2.19 9.46
CA LYS A 45 8.82 -2.10 9.98
C LYS A 45 8.23 -0.71 9.85
N VAL A 46 8.95 0.29 10.34
CA VAL A 46 8.56 1.70 10.24
C VAL A 46 8.44 2.14 8.78
N LYS A 47 9.42 1.78 7.93
CA LYS A 47 9.41 2.15 6.51
C LYS A 47 8.25 1.51 5.74
N GLY A 48 7.92 0.25 6.02
CA GLY A 48 6.75 -0.42 5.41
C GLY A 48 5.43 0.24 5.79
N ALA A 49 5.29 0.59 7.07
CA ALA A 49 4.13 1.28 7.59
C ALA A 49 3.96 2.70 6.99
N ILE A 50 5.03 3.51 6.97
CA ILE A 50 5.01 4.86 6.39
C ILE A 50 4.66 4.81 4.89
N ARG A 51 5.16 3.80 4.17
CA ARG A 51 4.88 3.66 2.74
C ARG A 51 3.40 3.37 2.48
N THR A 52 2.81 2.50 3.29
CA THR A 52 1.37 2.18 3.21
C THR A 52 0.53 3.40 3.58
N ASP A 53 0.95 4.14 4.61
CA ASP A 53 0.33 5.40 5.02
C ASP A 53 0.38 6.47 3.93
N PHE A 54 1.53 6.68 3.28
CA PHE A 54 1.68 7.66 2.21
C PHE A 54 0.75 7.37 1.03
N VAL A 55 0.61 6.09 0.67
CA VAL A 55 -0.26 5.65 -0.43
C VAL A 55 -1.73 5.84 -0.05
N LEU A 56 -2.13 5.40 1.14
CA LEU A 56 -3.50 5.59 1.64
C LEU A 56 -3.85 7.08 1.80
N SER A 57 -2.91 7.89 2.29
CA SER A 57 -3.07 9.33 2.43
C SER A 57 -3.26 10.01 1.08
N ALA A 58 -2.49 9.61 0.06
CA ALA A 58 -2.65 10.12 -1.31
C ALA A 58 -4.03 9.77 -1.89
N GLU A 59 -4.55 8.57 -1.61
CA GLU A 59 -5.90 8.16 -2.02
C GLU A 59 -6.98 9.02 -1.37
N ILE A 60 -6.92 9.14 -0.05
CA ILE A 60 -7.92 9.87 0.73
C ILE A 60 -7.91 11.34 0.33
N ILE A 61 -6.74 11.92 0.09
CA ILE A 61 -6.62 13.29 -0.43
C ILE A 61 -7.24 13.40 -1.83
N ALA A 62 -6.97 12.46 -2.74
CA ALA A 62 -7.52 12.49 -4.09
C ALA A 62 -9.05 12.31 -4.09
N ILE A 63 -9.58 11.37 -3.31
CA ILE A 63 -11.03 11.17 -3.12
C ILE A 63 -11.65 12.42 -2.51
N THR A 64 -11.07 12.94 -1.41
CA THR A 64 -11.57 14.14 -0.74
C THR A 64 -11.59 15.32 -1.71
N LEU A 65 -10.50 15.57 -2.41
CA LEU A 65 -10.42 16.67 -3.38
C LEU A 65 -11.45 16.51 -4.49
N GLY A 66 -11.72 15.27 -4.93
CA GLY A 66 -12.79 14.94 -5.87
C GLY A 66 -14.18 15.22 -5.30
N THR A 67 -14.46 14.83 -4.05
CA THR A 67 -15.78 15.01 -3.42
C THR A 67 -16.08 16.47 -3.07
N VAL A 68 -15.05 17.24 -2.70
CA VAL A 68 -15.17 18.67 -2.41
C VAL A 68 -14.82 19.57 -3.60
N ALA A 69 -14.63 19.01 -4.80
CA ALA A 69 -14.23 19.76 -5.99
C ALA A 69 -15.19 20.91 -6.34
N GLY A 70 -16.49 20.75 -6.04
CA GLY A 70 -17.52 21.76 -6.26
C GLY A 70 -17.73 22.76 -5.10
N ALA A 71 -17.01 22.60 -3.98
CA ALA A 71 -17.13 23.49 -2.82
C ALA A 71 -16.25 24.75 -2.96
N SER A 72 -16.49 25.75 -2.11
CA SER A 72 -15.64 26.94 -2.06
C SER A 72 -14.20 26.57 -1.67
N PHE A 73 -13.21 27.33 -2.17
CA PHE A 73 -11.80 27.09 -1.87
C PHE A 73 -11.52 27.01 -0.36
N SER A 74 -12.13 27.89 0.44
CA SER A 74 -12.02 27.88 1.90
C SER A 74 -12.52 26.56 2.52
N GLN A 75 -13.64 26.01 2.03
CA GLN A 75 -14.14 24.72 2.50
C GLN A 75 -13.21 23.57 2.10
N GLN A 76 -12.67 23.59 0.88
CA GLN A 76 -11.71 22.57 0.44
C GLN A 76 -10.48 22.53 1.36
N VAL A 77 -9.91 23.70 1.66
CA VAL A 77 -8.74 23.83 2.54
C VAL A 77 -9.04 23.31 3.94
N ILE A 78 -10.19 23.66 4.53
CA ILE A 78 -10.57 23.23 5.88
C ILE A 78 -10.74 21.70 5.93
N VAL A 79 -11.47 21.13 4.97
CA VAL A 79 -11.75 19.69 4.93
C VAL A 79 -10.46 18.89 4.69
N LEU A 80 -9.64 19.29 3.70
CA LEU A 80 -8.37 18.62 3.41
C LEU A 80 -7.41 18.69 4.60
N SER A 81 -7.31 19.85 5.26
CA SER A 81 -6.45 20.01 6.44
C SER A 81 -6.94 19.16 7.62
N GLY A 82 -8.25 19.13 7.86
CA GLY A 82 -8.84 18.31 8.93
C GLY A 82 -8.60 16.82 8.71
N ILE A 83 -8.84 16.32 7.50
CA ILE A 83 -8.60 14.93 7.14
C ILE A 83 -7.11 14.58 7.23
N ALA A 84 -6.23 15.47 6.74
CA ALA A 84 -4.79 15.25 6.83
C ALA A 84 -4.31 15.07 8.29
N ILE A 85 -4.80 15.90 9.22
CA ILE A 85 -4.47 15.79 10.65
C ILE A 85 -5.00 14.49 11.23
N VAL A 86 -6.27 14.17 10.99
CA VAL A 86 -6.91 12.96 11.53
C VAL A 86 -6.20 11.71 11.02
N MET A 87 -5.88 11.64 9.73
CA MET A 87 -5.16 10.51 9.14
C MET A 87 -3.74 10.39 9.66
N THR A 88 -3.02 11.51 9.81
CA THR A 88 -1.67 11.51 10.38
C THR A 88 -1.70 10.96 11.82
N ILE A 89 -2.60 11.44 12.66
CA ILE A 89 -2.69 10.94 14.05
C ILE A 89 -3.15 9.48 14.06
N GLY A 90 -4.16 9.14 13.26
CA GLY A 90 -4.75 7.81 13.21
C GLY A 90 -3.76 6.75 12.76
N VAL A 91 -3.10 6.95 11.63
CA VAL A 91 -2.21 5.92 11.05
C VAL A 91 -0.92 5.81 11.85
N TYR A 92 -0.26 6.91 12.19
CA TYR A 92 0.94 6.85 13.03
C TYR A 92 0.63 6.30 14.43
N GLY A 93 -0.56 6.59 14.98
CA GLY A 93 -1.04 6.01 16.23
C GLY A 93 -1.23 4.49 16.15
N ILE A 94 -1.86 3.98 15.09
CA ILE A 94 -2.02 2.54 14.85
C ILE A 94 -0.66 1.86 14.69
N VAL A 95 0.25 2.45 13.90
CA VAL A 95 1.59 1.91 13.67
C VAL A 95 2.40 1.86 14.97
N ALA A 96 2.36 2.94 15.77
CA ALA A 96 2.99 2.96 17.09
C ALA A 96 2.38 1.89 18.01
N GLY A 97 1.06 1.69 17.96
CA GLY A 97 0.37 0.62 18.68
C GLY A 97 0.87 -0.77 18.28
N ILE A 98 1.02 -1.05 16.98
CA ILE A 98 1.54 -2.33 16.47
C ILE A 98 2.98 -2.57 16.94
N VAL A 99 3.83 -1.54 16.97
CA VAL A 99 5.21 -1.65 17.49
C VAL A 99 5.20 -1.93 18.99
N LYS A 100 4.38 -1.19 19.77
CA LYS A 100 4.26 -1.38 21.22
C LYS A 100 3.76 -2.77 21.60
N LEU A 101 2.84 -3.34 20.80
CA LEU A 101 2.34 -4.69 21.01
C LEU A 101 3.43 -5.75 20.81
N ASP A 102 4.35 -5.53 19.87
CA ASP A 102 5.50 -6.41 19.61
C ASP A 102 6.46 -6.42 20.81
N ASP A 103 6.81 -5.23 21.33
CA ASP A 103 7.62 -5.07 22.54
C ASP A 103 6.97 -5.75 23.76
N LEU A 104 5.65 -5.60 23.87
CA LEU A 104 4.86 -6.25 24.92
C LEU A 104 4.90 -7.78 24.77
N GLY A 105 4.85 -8.29 23.53
CA GLY A 105 5.00 -9.70 23.22
C GLY A 105 6.34 -10.25 23.70
N LEU A 106 7.43 -9.55 23.38
CA LEU A 106 8.78 -9.88 23.85
C LEU A 106 8.88 -9.84 25.39
N TYR A 107 8.32 -8.81 26.02
CA TYR A 107 8.30 -8.70 27.48
C TYR A 107 7.54 -9.87 28.13
N LEU A 108 6.38 -10.24 27.59
CA LEU A 108 5.55 -11.33 28.09
C LEU A 108 6.19 -12.71 27.90
N SER A 109 6.90 -12.92 26.78
CA SER A 109 7.63 -14.17 26.50
C SER A 109 8.67 -14.51 27.58
N ARG A 110 9.25 -13.50 28.22
CA ARG A 110 10.29 -13.65 29.24
C ARG A 110 9.73 -13.88 30.66
N LYS A 111 8.42 -13.76 30.88
CA LYS A 111 7.83 -14.01 32.21
C LYS A 111 7.82 -15.50 32.56
N THR A 112 7.79 -15.77 33.87
CA THR A 112 7.76 -17.14 34.44
C THR A 112 6.39 -17.80 34.32
N SER A 113 5.32 -17.02 34.18
CA SER A 113 3.95 -17.55 33.99
C SER A 113 3.82 -18.19 32.61
N ALA A 114 3.38 -19.46 32.57
CA ALA A 114 3.20 -20.22 31.33
C ALA A 114 2.18 -19.57 30.38
N LEU A 115 1.11 -18.99 30.93
CA LEU A 115 0.09 -18.27 30.14
C LEU A 115 0.67 -17.00 29.52
N ALA A 116 1.39 -16.20 30.32
CA ALA A 116 2.03 -14.97 29.82
C ALA A 116 3.09 -15.27 28.75
N ARG A 117 3.88 -16.34 28.95
CA ARG A 117 4.89 -16.78 27.98
C ARG A 117 4.25 -17.26 26.68
N SER A 118 3.15 -18.03 26.75
CA SER A 118 2.42 -18.49 25.56
C SER A 118 1.85 -17.32 24.75
N ILE A 119 1.24 -16.34 25.41
CA ILE A 119 0.69 -15.15 24.74
C ILE A 119 1.83 -14.33 24.12
N GLY A 120 2.92 -14.12 24.86
CA GLY A 120 4.09 -13.39 24.35
C GLY A 120 4.70 -14.05 23.12
N ASN A 121 4.91 -15.37 23.15
CA ASN A 121 5.41 -16.13 22.00
C ASN A 121 4.45 -16.06 20.80
N GLY A 122 3.14 -16.11 21.04
CA GLY A 122 2.12 -15.92 20.01
C GLY A 122 2.27 -14.58 19.30
N ILE A 123 2.37 -13.48 20.06
CA ILE A 123 2.53 -12.12 19.51
C ILE A 123 3.82 -12.01 18.69
N VAL A 124 4.95 -12.45 19.24
CA VAL A 124 6.26 -12.39 18.55
C VAL A 124 6.25 -13.22 17.27
N SER A 125 5.61 -14.39 17.29
CA SER A 125 5.49 -15.23 16.10
C SER A 125 4.58 -14.63 15.03
N ALA A 126 3.61 -13.79 15.41
CA ALA A 126 2.67 -13.15 14.50
C ALA A 126 3.26 -11.88 13.86
N ALA A 127 4.23 -11.22 14.49
CA ALA A 127 4.82 -9.98 14.00
C ALA A 127 5.40 -10.08 12.56
N PRO A 128 6.15 -11.13 12.17
CA PRO A 128 6.65 -11.29 10.80
C PRO A 128 5.53 -11.45 9.77
N TYR A 129 4.47 -12.18 10.11
CA TYR A 129 3.32 -12.35 9.22
C TYR A 129 2.58 -11.04 9.02
N LEU A 130 2.36 -10.28 10.11
CA LEU A 130 1.77 -8.95 10.04
C LEU A 130 2.59 -8.05 9.10
N MET A 131 3.92 -8.07 9.21
CA MET A 131 4.81 -7.32 8.33
C MET A 131 4.71 -7.72 6.86
N LYS A 132 4.66 -9.03 6.57
CA LYS A 132 4.48 -9.53 5.21
C LYS A 132 3.13 -9.13 4.63
N THR A 133 2.06 -9.24 5.41
CA THR A 133 0.72 -8.82 4.99
C THR A 133 0.64 -7.33 4.73
N LEU A 134 1.25 -6.49 5.58
CA LEU A 134 1.25 -5.05 5.41
C LEU A 134 1.96 -4.63 4.11
N SER A 135 3.06 -5.31 3.76
CA SER A 135 3.79 -5.09 2.51
C SER A 135 2.95 -5.44 1.27
N ILE A 136 2.24 -6.57 1.30
CA ILE A 136 1.34 -6.99 0.22
C ILE A 136 0.18 -5.99 0.09
N VAL A 137 -0.48 -5.67 1.20
CA VAL A 137 -1.59 -4.70 1.23
C VAL A 137 -1.13 -3.34 0.73
N GLY A 138 0.03 -2.86 1.18
CA GLY A 138 0.59 -1.60 0.70
C GLY A 138 0.91 -1.61 -0.80
N THR A 139 1.34 -2.74 -1.35
CA THR A 139 1.60 -2.89 -2.80
C THR A 139 0.29 -2.89 -3.61
N VAL A 140 -0.75 -3.58 -3.12
CA VAL A 140 -2.09 -3.53 -3.73
C VAL A 140 -2.66 -2.12 -3.68
N ALA A 141 -2.49 -1.43 -2.55
CA ALA A 141 -2.88 -0.03 -2.41
C ALA A 141 -2.15 0.86 -3.42
N MET A 142 -0.85 0.66 -3.69
CA MET A 142 -0.12 1.44 -4.70
C MET A 142 -0.78 1.36 -6.08
N PHE A 143 -1.24 0.18 -6.48
CA PHE A 143 -1.96 0.02 -7.75
C PHE A 143 -3.36 0.63 -7.70
N MET A 144 -4.10 0.44 -6.60
CA MET A 144 -5.43 1.02 -6.43
C MET A 144 -5.39 2.55 -6.55
N VAL A 145 -4.48 3.18 -5.83
CA VAL A 145 -4.34 4.64 -5.76
C VAL A 145 -3.72 5.19 -7.04
N GLY A 146 -2.64 4.59 -7.51
CA GLY A 146 -2.00 5.00 -8.76
C GLY A 146 -2.94 4.87 -9.95
N GLY A 147 -3.66 3.74 -10.02
CA GLY A 147 -4.70 3.48 -11.02
C GLY A 147 -5.83 4.50 -10.94
N GLY A 148 -6.37 4.77 -9.75
CA GLY A 148 -7.41 5.79 -9.54
C GLY A 148 -6.98 7.18 -9.98
N ILE A 149 -5.77 7.62 -9.62
CA ILE A 149 -5.23 8.92 -10.05
C ILE A 149 -5.07 8.99 -11.58
N LEU A 150 -4.74 7.88 -12.24
CA LEU A 150 -4.61 7.83 -13.69
C LEU A 150 -5.96 7.79 -14.39
N THR A 151 -6.92 7.02 -13.88
CA THR A 151 -8.25 6.85 -14.50
C THR A 151 -9.09 8.11 -14.34
N HIS A 152 -9.02 8.80 -13.20
CA HIS A 152 -9.65 10.12 -13.02
C HIS A 152 -9.07 11.20 -13.95
N GLY A 153 -7.78 11.11 -14.31
CA GLY A 153 -7.17 12.04 -15.26
C GLY A 153 -7.45 11.72 -16.72
N LEU A 154 -8.10 10.59 -17.03
CA LEU A 154 -8.44 10.13 -18.37
C LEU A 154 -9.97 9.99 -18.51
N PRO A 155 -10.68 11.05 -18.94
CA PRO A 155 -12.15 11.07 -19.05
C PRO A 155 -12.77 9.87 -19.79
N PRO A 156 -12.21 9.34 -20.90
CA PRO A 156 -12.77 8.17 -21.58
C PRO A 156 -12.72 6.87 -20.76
N VAL A 157 -11.68 6.71 -19.93
CA VAL A 157 -11.51 5.53 -19.08
C VAL A 157 -12.42 5.62 -17.86
N HIS A 158 -12.60 6.83 -17.32
CA HIS A 158 -13.51 7.10 -16.22
C HIS A 158 -14.96 6.72 -16.56
N HIS A 159 -15.46 7.14 -17.72
CA HIS A 159 -16.83 6.81 -18.16
C HIS A 159 -17.03 5.31 -18.45
N LEU A 160 -16.03 4.61 -19.01
CA LEU A 160 -16.10 3.15 -19.17
C LEU A 160 -16.21 2.41 -17.83
N PHE A 161 -15.56 2.92 -16.77
CA PHE A 161 -15.63 2.35 -15.44
C PHE A 161 -16.95 2.66 -14.73
N GLU A 162 -17.51 3.87 -14.92
CA GLU A 162 -18.86 4.21 -14.45
C GLU A 162 -19.93 3.36 -15.14
N ASP A 163 -19.82 3.16 -16.46
CA ASP A 163 -20.75 2.33 -17.24
C ASP A 163 -20.72 0.87 -16.76
N TRP A 164 -19.54 0.31 -16.51
CA TRP A 164 -19.40 -1.06 -15.97
C TRP A 164 -19.91 -1.19 -14.53
N ALA A 165 -19.71 -0.16 -13.70
CA ALA A 165 -20.25 -0.13 -12.33
C ALA A 165 -21.79 -0.04 -12.33
N SER A 166 -22.40 0.60 -13.35
CA SER A 166 -23.85 0.72 -13.47
C SER A 166 -24.58 -0.62 -13.71
N TYR A 167 -23.93 -1.58 -14.38
CA TYR A 167 -24.48 -2.93 -14.61
C TYR A 167 -24.53 -3.81 -13.34
N ALA A 168 -23.81 -3.46 -12.27
CA ALA A 168 -23.78 -4.23 -11.02
C ALA A 168 -24.98 -3.95 -10.08
N THR A 169 -25.88 -3.05 -10.48
CA THR A 169 -27.00 -2.56 -9.65
C THR A 169 -28.22 -3.48 -9.59
N VAL A 170 -28.16 -4.68 -10.20
CA VAL A 170 -29.31 -5.61 -10.31
C VAL A 170 -29.69 -6.26 -8.96
N VAL A 171 -28.88 -6.11 -7.90
CA VAL A 171 -29.18 -6.66 -6.56
C VAL A 171 -29.13 -5.55 -5.49
N PRO A 172 -30.29 -5.08 -4.96
CA PRO A 172 -30.37 -3.92 -4.08
C PRO A 172 -29.55 -4.03 -2.77
N THR A 173 -29.40 -5.24 -2.23
CA THR A 173 -28.72 -5.45 -0.93
C THR A 173 -27.20 -5.57 -1.05
N PHE A 174 -26.70 -6.05 -2.21
CA PHE A 174 -25.27 -6.16 -2.51
C PHE A 174 -24.73 -4.94 -3.28
N GLY A 175 -25.62 -4.12 -3.85
CA GLY A 175 -25.29 -2.99 -4.72
C GLY A 175 -24.33 -1.98 -4.09
N HIS A 176 -24.46 -1.67 -2.80
CA HIS A 176 -23.60 -0.66 -2.16
C HIS A 176 -22.16 -1.13 -1.93
N ILE A 177 -21.95 -2.41 -1.61
CA ILE A 177 -20.61 -2.98 -1.44
C ILE A 177 -19.96 -3.16 -2.82
N LEU A 178 -20.73 -3.65 -3.81
CA LEU A 178 -20.23 -3.83 -5.18
C LEU A 178 -19.90 -2.48 -5.86
N GLN A 179 -20.66 -1.42 -5.57
CA GLN A 179 -20.43 -0.07 -6.11
C GLN A 179 -19.08 0.51 -5.70
N GLY A 180 -18.57 0.21 -4.50
CA GLY A 180 -17.23 0.62 -4.07
C GLY A 180 -16.13 -0.36 -4.50
N ALA A 181 -16.43 -1.67 -4.47
CA ALA A 181 -15.44 -2.71 -4.75
C ALA A 181 -15.05 -2.80 -6.23
N ILE A 182 -16.00 -2.61 -7.16
CA ILE A 182 -15.75 -2.74 -8.60
C ILE A 182 -14.79 -1.66 -9.11
N PRO A 183 -15.02 -0.34 -8.86
CA PRO A 183 -14.08 0.69 -9.26
C PRO A 183 -12.69 0.51 -8.63
N ALA A 184 -12.63 0.09 -7.37
CA ALA A 184 -11.38 -0.18 -6.67
C ALA A 184 -10.58 -1.32 -7.35
N LEU A 185 -11.26 -2.41 -7.69
CA LEU A 185 -10.66 -3.53 -8.44
C LEU A 185 -10.18 -3.12 -9.83
N LEU A 186 -11.00 -2.36 -10.57
CA LEU A 186 -10.64 -1.85 -11.89
C LEU A 186 -9.42 -0.92 -11.83
N ASN A 187 -9.35 -0.07 -10.80
CA ASN A 187 -8.18 0.77 -10.55
C ASN A 187 -6.93 -0.06 -10.23
N VAL A 188 -7.03 -1.11 -9.41
CA VAL A 188 -5.90 -2.03 -9.17
C VAL A 188 -5.41 -2.67 -10.46
N VAL A 189 -6.33 -3.19 -11.29
CA VAL A 189 -5.97 -3.84 -12.56
C VAL A 189 -5.34 -2.83 -13.51
N PHE A 190 -5.94 -1.65 -13.66
CA PHE A 190 -5.38 -0.58 -14.50
C PHE A 190 -4.01 -0.13 -13.99
N GLY A 191 -3.86 0.04 -12.68
CA GLY A 191 -2.61 0.42 -12.05
C GLY A 191 -1.50 -0.61 -12.27
N LEU A 192 -1.83 -1.91 -12.18
CA LEU A 192 -0.90 -3.00 -12.49
C LEU A 192 -0.43 -2.94 -13.95
N VAL A 193 -1.36 -2.80 -14.90
CA VAL A 193 -1.04 -2.70 -16.33
C VAL A 193 -0.19 -1.46 -16.62
N ALA A 194 -0.61 -0.30 -16.10
CA ALA A 194 0.12 0.95 -16.25
C ALA A 194 1.54 0.86 -15.67
N GLY A 195 1.69 0.24 -14.50
CA GLY A 195 2.99 0.01 -13.87
C GLY A 195 3.93 -0.82 -14.73
N GLY A 196 3.42 -1.93 -15.30
CA GLY A 196 4.17 -2.77 -16.24
C GLY A 196 4.59 -2.02 -17.50
N VAL A 197 3.69 -1.23 -18.09
CA VAL A 197 3.99 -0.39 -19.27
C VAL A 197 5.09 0.63 -18.95
N VAL A 198 4.97 1.35 -17.83
CA VAL A 198 5.98 2.34 -17.43
C VAL A 198 7.34 1.67 -17.21
N LEU A 199 7.38 0.49 -16.56
CA LEU A 199 8.62 -0.24 -16.33
C LEU A 199 9.29 -0.70 -17.63
N LEU A 200 8.51 -1.17 -18.61
CA LEU A 200 9.02 -1.52 -19.94
C LEU A 200 9.60 -0.30 -20.67
N VAL A 201 8.91 0.84 -20.62
CA VAL A 201 9.38 2.08 -21.26
C VAL A 201 10.67 2.56 -20.62
N VAL A 202 10.74 2.62 -19.28
CA VAL A 202 11.95 3.05 -18.55
C VAL A 202 13.13 2.11 -18.85
N SER A 203 12.88 0.80 -18.86
CA SER A 203 13.90 -0.21 -19.15
C SER A 203 14.40 -0.13 -20.60
N ALA A 204 13.50 0.06 -21.57
CA ALA A 204 13.84 0.23 -22.98
C ALA A 204 14.65 1.52 -23.22
N LEU A 205 14.25 2.64 -22.62
CA LEU A 205 14.99 3.91 -22.70
C LEU A 205 16.37 3.80 -22.04
N GLY A 206 16.48 3.10 -20.91
CA GLY A 206 17.75 2.80 -20.26
C GLY A 206 18.70 2.00 -21.15
N ALA A 207 18.19 0.94 -21.81
CA ALA A 207 18.96 0.11 -22.74
C ALA A 207 19.44 0.90 -23.97
N ILE A 208 18.58 1.77 -24.52
CA ILE A 208 18.94 2.65 -25.65
C ILE A 208 20.02 3.65 -25.23
N ARG A 209 19.86 4.30 -24.06
CA ARG A 209 20.85 5.27 -23.54
C ARG A 209 22.19 4.61 -23.21
N GLY A 210 22.18 3.37 -22.71
CA GLY A 210 23.38 2.56 -22.49
C GLY A 210 24.13 2.25 -23.78
N ARG A 211 23.40 1.96 -24.87
CA ARG A 211 23.97 1.76 -26.21
C ARG A 211 24.53 3.01 -26.87
N PHE A 212 24.03 4.20 -26.53
CA PHE A 212 24.54 5.48 -27.06
C PHE A 212 25.75 6.03 -26.26
N LYS A 213 26.03 5.49 -25.08
CA LYS A 213 27.19 5.87 -24.25
C LYS A 213 28.38 4.90 -24.40
N ALA A 214 28.18 3.76 -25.05
CA ALA A 214 29.22 2.77 -25.39
C ALA A 214 29.72 3.02 -26.82
#